data_AF-A0AA43FEL8-F1
#
_entry.id   AF-A0AA43FEL8-F1
#
_cell.length_a   1.000
_cell.length_b   1.000
_cell.length_c   1.000
_cell.angle_alpha   90.00
_cell.angle_beta   90.00
_cell.angle_gamma   90.00
#
_symmetry.space_group_name_H-M   'P 1'
#
loop_
_entity.id
_entity.type
_entity.pdbx_description
1 polymer ?
#
loop_
_entity_poly.entity_id
_entity_poly.type
_entity_poly.pdbx_seq_one_letter_code
_entity_poly.pdbx_strand_id
1 'polypeptide(L)'
;MHDPTVQILSVADALDDGDAALIKLHKTCCDPGRSPQMIELAKTLSEARRRLDAVPSNPGLAGEAIAHLESAGAQVGRLQVGCCAPNRMPLYVTLLAALSEAQLRLSASLGTGH
;
A
#
# COMPACT_ATOMS: atom_id res chain seq x y z
N MET A 1 17.49 14.47 -15.53
CA MET A 1 17.55 13.02 -15.75
C MET A 1 17.00 12.37 -14.49
N HIS A 2 15.78 11.83 -14.52
CA HIS A 2 15.22 11.12 -13.37
C HIS A 2 15.62 9.66 -13.50
N ASP A 3 16.39 9.16 -12.54
CA ASP A 3 16.81 7.76 -12.50
C ASP A 3 15.63 6.90 -11.99
N PRO A 4 15.11 5.96 -12.79
CA PRO A 4 13.94 5.15 -12.42
C PRO A 4 14.21 4.26 -11.20
N THR A 5 15.47 3.94 -10.89
CA THR A 5 15.86 3.10 -9.75
C THR A 5 15.68 3.84 -8.43
N VAL A 6 15.96 5.15 -8.39
CA VAL A 6 15.77 6.00 -7.20
C VAL A 6 14.29 6.17 -6.86
N GLN A 7 13.43 6.22 -7.87
CA GLN A 7 11.98 6.33 -7.65
C GLN A 7 11.39 5.04 -7.08
N ILE A 8 11.83 3.87 -7.55
CA ILE A 8 11.33 2.58 -7.05
C ILE A 8 11.71 2.36 -5.57
N LEU A 9 12.92 2.74 -5.15
CA LEU A 9 13.33 2.72 -3.74
C LEU A 9 12.41 3.58 -2.87
N SER A 10 12.03 4.76 -3.36
CA SER A 10 11.12 5.65 -2.64
C SER A 10 9.67 5.13 -2.56
N VAL A 11 9.22 4.31 -3.52
CA VAL A 11 7.91 3.65 -3.48
C VAL A 11 7.94 2.48 -2.48
N ALA A 12 9.06 1.77 -2.45
CA ALA A 12 9.33 0.71 -1.49
C ALA A 12 9.30 1.22 -0.03
N ASP A 13 9.96 2.34 0.25
CA ASP A 13 9.94 2.94 1.60
C ASP A 13 8.52 3.30 2.06
N ALA A 14 7.69 3.84 1.17
CA ALA A 14 6.29 4.15 1.47
C ALA A 14 5.48 2.87 1.78
N LEU A 15 5.74 1.78 1.07
CA LEU A 15 5.11 0.49 1.36
C LEU A 15 5.53 -0.07 2.72
N ASP A 16 6.80 0.08 3.10
CA ASP A 16 7.31 -0.38 4.39
C ASP A 16 6.64 0.36 5.57
N ASP A 17 6.43 1.67 5.43
CA ASP A 17 5.66 2.48 6.39
C ASP A 17 4.20 2.01 6.50
N GLY A 18 3.59 1.63 5.36
CA GLY A 18 2.26 1.04 5.30
C GLY A 18 2.18 -0.30 6.03
N ASP A 19 3.12 -1.20 5.79
CA ASP A 19 3.18 -2.51 6.46
C ASP A 19 3.37 -2.35 7.97
N ALA A 20 4.21 -1.41 8.42
CA ALA A 20 4.37 -1.10 9.83
C ALA A 20 3.05 -0.62 10.48
N ALA A 21 2.31 0.25 9.80
CA ALA A 21 1.00 0.70 10.25
C ALA A 21 -0.03 -0.44 10.30
N LEU A 22 -0.03 -1.34 9.30
CA LEU A 22 -0.89 -2.51 9.25
C LEU A 22 -0.60 -3.50 10.38
N ILE A 23 0.68 -3.80 10.66
CA ILE A 23 1.08 -4.66 11.78
C ILE A 23 0.58 -4.09 13.11
N LYS A 24 0.71 -2.77 13.30
CA LYS A 24 0.24 -2.09 14.50
C LYS A 24 -1.29 -2.10 14.60
N LEU A 25 -2.00 -1.92 13.49
CA LEU A 25 -3.46 -2.06 13.42
C LEU A 25 -3.91 -3.47 13.78
N HIS A 26 -3.23 -4.50 13.28
CA HIS A 26 -3.56 -5.89 13.55
C HIS A 26 -3.37 -6.23 15.03
N LYS A 27 -2.22 -5.88 15.62
CA LYS A 27 -1.92 -6.12 17.04
C LYS A 27 -2.87 -5.42 18.00
N THR A 28 -3.46 -4.30 17.58
CA THR A 28 -4.32 -3.49 18.44
C THR A 28 -5.80 -3.68 18.15
N CYS A 29 -6.20 -4.49 17.17
CA CYS A 29 -7.58 -4.61 16.71
C CYS A 29 -8.54 -5.20 17.78
N CYS A 30 -9.77 -4.66 17.90
CA CYS A 30 -10.79 -5.12 18.86
C CYS A 30 -11.57 -6.35 18.37
N ASP A 31 -11.57 -6.63 17.06
CA ASP A 31 -12.52 -7.53 16.43
C ASP A 31 -11.80 -8.68 15.71
N PRO A 32 -12.01 -9.94 16.15
CA PRO A 32 -11.43 -11.11 15.50
C PRO A 32 -11.93 -11.28 14.05
N GLY A 33 -13.13 -10.81 13.70
CA GLY A 33 -13.69 -10.84 12.34
C GLY A 33 -12.95 -9.95 11.34
N ARG A 34 -12.12 -9.00 11.82
CA ARG A 34 -11.25 -8.17 10.99
C ARG A 34 -9.89 -8.79 10.69
N SER A 35 -9.48 -9.80 11.44
CA SER A 35 -8.18 -10.47 11.23
C SER A 35 -8.06 -11.06 9.82
N PRO A 36 -9.07 -11.74 9.25
CA PRO A 36 -9.01 -12.23 7.86
C PRO A 36 -8.86 -11.10 6.84
N GLN A 37 -9.55 -9.96 7.03
CA GLN A 37 -9.46 -8.80 6.14
C GLN A 37 -8.08 -8.12 6.21
N MET A 38 -7.47 -8.07 7.40
CA MET A 38 -6.11 -7.56 7.58
C MET A 38 -5.05 -8.49 6.98
N ILE A 39 -5.24 -9.81 7.08
CA ILE A 39 -4.38 -10.80 6.44
C ILE A 39 -4.45 -10.64 4.90
N GLU A 40 -5.64 -10.44 4.36
CA GLU A 40 -5.81 -10.25 2.91
C GLU A 40 -5.17 -8.94 2.42
N LEU A 41 -5.26 -7.88 3.23
CA LEU A 41 -4.56 -6.63 2.97
C LEU A 41 -3.03 -6.81 2.99
N ALA A 42 -2.50 -7.55 3.95
CA ALA A 42 -1.06 -7.86 4.02
C ALA A 42 -0.59 -8.64 2.77
N LYS A 43 -1.39 -9.61 2.29
CA LYS A 43 -1.09 -10.31 1.04
C LYS A 43 -1.13 -9.37 -0.17
N THR A 44 -2.11 -8.48 -0.23
CA THR A 44 -2.25 -7.53 -1.33
C THR A 44 -1.04 -6.58 -1.39
N LEU A 45 -0.57 -6.10 -0.23
CA LEU A 45 0.64 -5.29 -0.11
C LEU A 45 1.89 -6.06 -0.51
N SER A 46 2.00 -7.33 -0.09
CA SER A 46 3.11 -8.21 -0.46
C SER A 46 3.18 -8.44 -1.98
N GLU A 47 2.04 -8.64 -2.64
CA GLU A 47 2.00 -8.77 -4.10
C GLU A 47 2.31 -7.44 -4.79
N ALA A 48 1.81 -6.30 -4.31
CA ALA A 48 2.18 -4.99 -4.83
C ALA A 48 3.71 -4.79 -4.78
N ARG A 49 4.34 -5.13 -3.65
CA ARG A 49 5.79 -5.02 -3.46
C ARG A 49 6.55 -5.95 -4.41
N ARG A 50 6.14 -7.21 -4.50
CA ARG A 50 6.77 -8.19 -5.40
C ARG A 50 6.72 -7.73 -6.86
N ARG A 51 5.61 -7.11 -7.29
CA ARG A 51 5.49 -6.56 -8.66
C ARG A 51 6.37 -5.34 -8.84
N LEU A 52 6.40 -4.44 -7.85
CA LEU A 52 7.25 -3.26 -7.84
C LEU A 52 8.75 -3.62 -7.95
N ASP A 53 9.22 -4.59 -7.16
CA ASP A 53 10.62 -5.04 -7.17
C ASP A 53 11.01 -5.66 -8.53
N ALA A 54 10.04 -6.17 -9.28
CA ALA A 54 10.24 -6.73 -10.61
C ALA A 54 10.17 -5.69 -11.76
N VAL A 55 9.69 -4.45 -11.50
CA VAL A 55 9.57 -3.38 -12.52
C VAL A 55 10.89 -3.08 -13.24
N PRO A 56 12.07 -3.01 -12.60
CA PRO A 56 13.33 -2.74 -13.30
C PRO A 56 13.66 -3.78 -14.37
N SER A 57 13.22 -5.03 -14.16
CA SER A 57 13.44 -6.15 -15.09
C SER A 57 12.26 -6.38 -16.05
N ASN A 58 11.06 -5.95 -15.66
CA ASN A 58 9.84 -6.06 -16.47
C ASN A 58 8.93 -4.84 -16.24
N PRO A 59 9.15 -3.75 -16.99
CA PRO A 59 8.39 -2.51 -16.83
C PRO A 59 6.87 -2.66 -17.01
N GLY A 60 6.41 -3.69 -17.73
CA GLY A 60 4.99 -3.99 -17.92
C GLY A 60 4.26 -4.33 -16.62
N LEU A 61 4.98 -4.73 -15.57
CA LEU A 61 4.40 -5.05 -14.26
C LEU A 61 4.01 -3.82 -13.44
N ALA A 62 4.42 -2.62 -13.85
CA ALA A 62 4.15 -1.42 -13.07
C ALA A 62 2.64 -1.11 -13.01
N GLY A 63 1.90 -1.38 -14.09
CA GLY A 63 0.43 -1.29 -14.08
C GLY A 63 -0.23 -2.29 -13.13
N GLU A 64 0.30 -3.52 -13.05
CA GLU A 64 -0.16 -4.52 -12.08
C GLU A 64 0.13 -4.09 -10.65
N ALA A 65 1.31 -3.52 -10.38
CA ALA A 65 1.66 -2.97 -9.08
C ALA A 65 0.71 -1.83 -8.66
N ILE A 66 0.37 -0.91 -9.58
CA ILE A 66 -0.64 0.14 -9.33
C ILE A 66 -2.00 -0.48 -8.98
N ALA A 67 -2.48 -1.45 -9.76
CA ALA A 67 -3.76 -2.11 -9.50
C ALA A 67 -3.81 -2.79 -8.12
N HIS A 68 -2.70 -3.40 -7.68
CA HIS A 68 -2.61 -3.96 -6.34
C HIS A 68 -2.61 -2.89 -5.25
N LEU A 69 -1.93 -1.76 -5.46
CA LEU A 69 -1.99 -0.61 -4.53
C LEU A 69 -3.42 -0.04 -4.43
N GLU A 70 -4.14 0.05 -5.54
CA GLU A 70 -5.55 0.51 -5.56
C GLU A 70 -6.46 -0.46 -4.79
N SER A 71 -6.28 -1.76 -5.01
CA SER A 71 -6.98 -2.80 -4.27
C SER A 71 -6.70 -2.70 -2.76
N ALA A 72 -5.44 -2.49 -2.37
CA ALA A 72 -5.06 -2.27 -0.98
C ALA A 72 -5.76 -1.02 -0.41
N GLY A 73 -5.76 0.10 -1.13
CA GLY A 73 -6.46 1.32 -0.71
C GLY A 73 -7.96 1.09 -0.47
N ALA A 74 -8.62 0.37 -1.38
CA ALA A 74 -10.03 0.01 -1.23
C ALA A 74 -10.28 -0.91 -0.01
N GLN A 75 -9.38 -1.86 0.26
CA GLN A 75 -9.44 -2.73 1.44
C GLN A 75 -9.29 -1.92 2.74
N VAL A 76 -8.34 -0.97 2.77
CA VAL A 76 -8.14 -0.06 3.90
C VAL A 76 -9.37 0.81 4.14
N GLY A 77 -9.98 1.34 3.08
CA GLY A 77 -11.24 2.11 3.19
C GLY A 77 -12.37 1.29 3.83
N ARG A 78 -12.55 0.03 3.42
CA ARG A 78 -13.53 -0.89 4.05
C ARG A 78 -13.22 -1.15 5.51
N LEU A 79 -11.95 -1.38 5.84
CA LEU A 79 -11.51 -1.57 7.23
C LEU A 79 -11.72 -0.29 8.05
N GLN A 80 -11.52 0.89 7.49
CA GLN A 80 -11.72 2.15 8.22
C GLN A 80 -13.19 2.35 8.62
N VAL A 81 -14.13 2.13 7.69
CA VAL A 81 -15.58 2.37 7.90
C VAL A 81 -16.14 1.56 9.07
N GLY A 82 -15.73 0.30 9.23
CA GLY A 82 -16.24 -0.53 10.32
C GLY A 82 -15.44 -0.46 11.63
N CYS A 83 -14.44 0.43 11.77
CA CYS A 83 -13.54 0.38 12.93
C CYS A 83 -14.22 0.90 14.20
N CYS A 84 -14.28 0.05 15.23
CA CYS A 84 -14.84 0.35 16.56
C CYS A 84 -14.09 1.44 17.36
N ALA A 85 -12.88 1.83 16.96
CA ALA A 85 -11.94 2.53 17.84
C ALA A 85 -11.36 3.81 17.19
N PRO A 86 -11.73 5.01 17.68
CA PRO A 86 -11.29 6.29 17.09
C PRO A 86 -9.78 6.54 17.25
N ASN A 87 -9.15 5.98 18.29
CA ASN A 87 -7.69 6.05 18.49
C ASN A 87 -6.89 5.29 17.40
N ARG A 88 -7.54 4.47 16.58
CA ARG A 88 -6.90 3.79 15.43
C ARG A 88 -7.07 4.54 14.11
N MET A 89 -7.90 5.57 14.08
CA MET A 89 -8.10 6.40 12.89
C MET A 89 -6.78 6.96 12.32
N PRO A 90 -5.84 7.45 13.15
CA PRO A 90 -4.55 7.92 12.65
C PRO A 90 -3.77 6.84 11.89
N LEU A 91 -3.86 5.57 12.29
CA LEU A 91 -3.15 4.48 11.62
C LEU A 91 -3.73 4.17 10.23
N TYR A 92 -5.06 4.26 10.07
CA TYR A 92 -5.70 4.14 8.75
C TYR A 92 -5.33 5.31 7.84
N VAL A 93 -5.26 6.53 8.38
CA VAL A 93 -4.83 7.71 7.63
C VAL A 93 -3.38 7.56 7.19
N THR A 94 -2.47 7.14 8.08
CA THR A 94 -1.07 6.85 7.71
C THR A 94 -0.99 5.81 6.60
N LEU A 95 -1.75 4.73 6.71
CA LEU A 95 -1.76 3.66 5.72
C LEU A 95 -2.28 4.14 4.35
N LEU A 96 -3.38 4.90 4.32
CA LEU A 96 -3.91 5.47 3.07
C LEU A 96 -2.96 6.50 2.44
N ALA A 97 -2.29 7.31 3.26
CA ALA A 97 -1.32 8.29 2.79
C ALA A 97 -0.12 7.60 2.14
N ALA A 98 0.42 6.57 2.79
CA ALA A 98 1.52 5.76 2.27
C ALA A 98 1.17 5.09 0.93
N LEU A 99 -0.04 4.51 0.83
CA LEU A 99 -0.52 3.89 -0.42
C LEU A 99 -0.69 4.91 -1.55
N SER A 100 -1.31 6.05 -1.25
CA SER A 100 -1.49 7.13 -2.23
C SER A 100 -0.15 7.67 -2.72
N GLU A 101 0.82 7.82 -1.81
CA GLU A 101 2.17 8.27 -2.14
C GLU A 101 2.91 7.25 -3.03
N ALA A 102 2.83 5.97 -2.69
CA ALA A 102 3.38 4.89 -3.51
C ALA A 102 2.80 4.90 -4.93
N GLN A 103 1.47 5.07 -5.06
CA GLN A 103 0.79 5.15 -6.36
C GLN A 103 1.21 6.37 -7.19
N LEU A 104 1.26 7.55 -6.57
CA LEU A 104 1.65 8.79 -7.25
C LEU A 104 3.08 8.71 -7.76
N ARG A 105 4.01 8.23 -6.92
CA ARG A 105 5.42 8.06 -7.28
C ARG A 105 5.60 7.04 -8.40
N LEU A 106 4.90 5.91 -8.33
CA LEU A 106 4.93 4.89 -9.38
C LEU A 106 4.32 5.41 -10.69
N SER A 107 3.19 6.12 -10.65
CA SER A 107 2.55 6.69 -11.84
C SER A 107 3.41 7.76 -12.50
N ALA A 108 4.08 8.60 -11.70
CA ALA A 108 5.03 9.59 -12.20
C ALA A 108 6.23 8.93 -12.90
N SER A 109 6.72 7.79 -12.38
CA SER A 109 7.83 7.05 -12.98
C SER A 109 7.50 6.44 -14.35
N LEU A 110 6.22 6.16 -14.61
CA LEU A 110 5.74 5.60 -15.88
C LEU A 110 5.38 6.65 -16.93
N GLY A 111 5.44 7.93 -16.57
CA GLY A 111 4.97 9.01 -17.46
C GLY A 111 3.45 9.01 -17.68
N THR A 112 2.68 8.28 -16.85
CA THR A 112 1.22 8.27 -16.85
C THR A 112 0.63 9.34 -15.91
N GLY A 113 1.37 10.44 -15.71
CA GLY A 113 0.82 11.66 -15.11
C GLY A 113 -0.09 12.32 -16.14
N HIS A 114 -1.39 12.32 -15.88
CA HIS A 114 -2.35 13.08 -16.67
C HIS A 114 -2.20 14.57 -16.39
#